data_AF-A2FN90-F1
#
_entry.id   AF-A2FN90-F1
#
_cell.length_a   1.000
_cell.length_b   1.000
_cell.length_c   1.000
_cell.angle_alpha   90.00
_cell.angle_beta   90.00
_cell.angle_gamma   90.00
#
_symmetry.space_group_name_H-M   'P 1'
#
loop_
_entity.id
_entity.type
_entity.pdbx_description
1 polymer ?
#
loop_
_entity_poly.entity_id
_entity_poly.type
_entity_poly.pdbx_seq_one_letter_code
_entity_poly.pdbx_strand_id
1 'polypeptide(L)'
;MNKDNPDQNVLKKSIESRIIVAGSGGGASSGDERPLGKIDGFPGGNISAISNGAYVLGGNQISGKLGIGDDGSSSSNNEGASGGCGSGYRGGINKLPSNSDSGYFQIGGTGGSSYISGHFGCISPNHQNDLVENKQNSIHESGYIFTDTKIINGQEKMPSPYNDSFIIGNIGNGIGRITFLYAYINSCVIFKSNYYLFMFSFTALNPT
;
A
#
# COMPACT_ATOMS: atom_id res chain seq x y z
N MET A 1 -19.12 17.98 8.78
CA MET A 1 -17.99 17.56 7.92
C MET A 1 -18.49 17.57 6.49
N ASN A 2 -17.92 18.41 5.63
CA ASN A 2 -18.24 18.37 4.21
C ASN A 2 -17.57 17.11 3.64
N LYS A 3 -18.34 16.11 3.23
CA LYS A 3 -17.80 14.83 2.72
C LYS A 3 -16.98 15.03 1.45
N ASP A 4 -17.27 16.09 0.71
CA ASP A 4 -16.71 16.35 -0.62
C ASP A 4 -15.40 17.14 -0.57
N ASN A 5 -15.02 17.66 0.60
CA ASN A 5 -13.74 18.34 0.79
C ASN A 5 -13.24 18.18 2.23
N PRO A 6 -12.73 17.00 2.60
CA PRO A 6 -12.24 16.75 3.95
C PRO A 6 -11.02 17.61 4.26
N ASP A 7 -10.96 18.12 5.50
CA ASP A 7 -9.79 18.84 6.00
C ASP A 7 -8.55 17.93 5.93
N GLN A 8 -7.56 18.33 5.12
CA GLN A 8 -6.33 17.59 4.89
C GLN A 8 -5.54 17.34 6.18
N ASN A 9 -5.62 18.25 7.16
CA ASN A 9 -4.98 18.05 8.45
C ASN A 9 -5.66 16.94 9.26
N VAL A 10 -6.99 16.82 9.15
CA VAL A 10 -7.75 15.75 9.80
C VAL A 10 -7.47 14.41 9.13
N LEU A 11 -7.41 14.38 7.80
CA LEU A 11 -7.06 13.17 7.05
C LEU A 11 -5.65 12.70 7.42
N LYS A 12 -4.68 13.61 7.42
CA LYS A 12 -3.29 13.32 7.80
C LYS A 12 -3.19 12.74 9.21
N LYS A 13 -3.78 13.41 10.21
CA LYS A 13 -3.82 12.91 11.59
C LYS A 13 -4.49 11.53 11.68
N SER A 14 -5.56 11.32 10.92
CA SER A 14 -6.26 10.03 10.91
C SER A 14 -5.43 8.92 10.28
N ILE A 15 -4.60 9.22 9.28
CA ILE A 15 -3.68 8.24 8.70
C ILE A 15 -2.53 7.97 9.67
N GLU A 16 -1.96 9.01 10.28
CA GLU A 16 -0.87 8.89 11.26
C GLU A 16 -1.26 8.04 12.48
N SER A 17 -2.51 8.10 12.92
CA SER A 17 -3.00 7.35 14.09
C SER A 17 -3.43 5.90 13.82
N ARG A 18 -3.30 5.42 12.58
CA ARG A 18 -3.75 4.08 12.18
C ARG A 18 -2.56 3.14 12.06
N ILE A 19 -2.75 1.91 12.52
CA ILE A 19 -1.95 0.78 12.07
C ILE A 19 -2.40 0.44 10.64
N ILE A 20 -1.50 0.54 9.67
CA ILE A 20 -1.84 0.49 8.23
C ILE A 20 -1.27 -0.78 7.59
N VAL A 21 -2.10 -1.41 6.79
CA VAL A 21 -1.70 -2.35 5.73
C VAL A 21 -2.29 -1.81 4.44
N ALA A 22 -1.44 -1.38 3.51
CA ALA A 22 -1.85 -0.77 2.24
C ALA A 22 -1.22 -1.52 1.07
N GLY A 23 -2.07 -1.89 0.12
CA GLY A 23 -1.69 -2.31 -1.23
C GLY A 23 -2.24 -1.34 -2.27
N SER A 24 -1.80 -1.46 -3.51
CA SER A 24 -2.14 -0.50 -4.57
C SER A 24 -2.11 -1.14 -5.95
N GLY A 25 -2.73 -0.46 -6.92
CA GLY A 25 -2.68 -0.80 -8.35
C GLY A 25 -3.26 0.34 -9.18
N GLY A 26 -2.67 0.61 -10.35
CA GLY A 26 -3.13 1.63 -11.28
C GLY A 26 -4.23 1.09 -12.21
N GLY A 27 -5.07 1.99 -12.72
CA GLY A 27 -6.10 1.61 -13.70
C GLY A 27 -5.56 1.57 -15.12
N ALA A 28 -6.24 0.84 -15.99
CA ALA A 28 -5.89 0.71 -17.41
C ALA A 28 -6.55 1.82 -18.26
N SER A 29 -5.95 2.08 -19.42
CA SER A 29 -6.50 2.92 -20.48
C SER A 29 -7.17 2.04 -21.55
N SER A 30 -8.32 2.48 -22.07
CA SER A 30 -9.06 1.78 -23.14
C SER A 30 -8.62 2.19 -24.56
N GLY A 31 -7.48 2.85 -24.69
CA GLY A 31 -6.98 3.38 -25.96
C GLY A 31 -5.96 2.48 -26.66
N ASP A 32 -5.37 3.00 -27.73
CA ASP A 32 -4.27 2.37 -28.46
C ASP A 32 -2.93 2.63 -27.75
N GLU A 33 -2.04 1.64 -27.79
CA GLU A 33 -0.70 1.79 -27.22
C GLU A 33 0.11 2.86 -27.96
N ARG A 34 0.74 3.75 -27.19
CA ARG A 34 1.58 4.85 -27.68
C ARG A 34 2.99 4.67 -27.14
N PRO A 35 4.04 5.18 -27.82
CA PRO A 35 5.43 4.94 -27.42
C PRO A 35 5.86 5.51 -26.06
N LEU A 36 5.00 6.24 -25.36
CA LEU A 36 5.33 6.91 -24.09
C LEU A 36 4.93 6.11 -22.83
N GLY A 37 4.22 5.00 -23.00
CA GLY A 37 3.81 4.12 -21.91
C GLY A 37 2.81 3.07 -22.39
N LYS A 38 2.54 2.06 -21.57
CA LYS A 38 1.58 1.01 -21.92
C LYS A 38 0.16 1.42 -21.54
N ILE A 39 -0.83 0.84 -22.20
CA ILE A 39 -2.26 1.04 -21.86
C ILE A 39 -2.65 0.30 -20.57
N ASP A 40 -1.92 -0.75 -20.21
CA ASP A 40 -2.19 -1.53 -19.01
C ASP A 40 -1.94 -0.71 -17.73
N GLY A 41 -2.79 -0.93 -16.74
CA GLY A 41 -2.54 -0.47 -15.39
C GLY A 41 -1.41 -1.28 -14.77
N PHE A 42 -0.50 -0.61 -14.06
CA PHE A 42 0.61 -1.29 -13.39
C PHE A 42 0.24 -1.60 -11.94
N PRO A 43 0.51 -2.81 -11.46
CA PRO A 43 0.28 -3.14 -10.06
C PRO A 43 1.28 -2.38 -9.18
N GLY A 44 0.86 -2.10 -7.95
CA GLY A 44 1.80 -1.89 -6.87
C GLY A 44 1.97 -3.19 -6.09
N GLY A 45 1.98 -3.11 -4.76
CA GLY A 45 2.25 -4.30 -3.95
C GLY A 45 3.70 -4.44 -3.52
N ASN A 46 4.57 -3.44 -3.77
CA ASN A 46 5.96 -3.37 -3.32
C ASN A 46 6.19 -2.08 -2.51
N ILE A 47 7.33 -1.93 -1.85
CA ILE A 47 7.73 -0.65 -1.20
C ILE A 47 7.81 0.52 -2.18
N SER A 48 7.97 0.21 -3.47
CA SER A 48 7.93 1.15 -4.59
C SER A 48 7.11 0.56 -5.73
N ALA A 49 6.21 1.34 -6.31
CA ALA A 49 5.50 0.97 -7.54
C ALA A 49 6.37 1.14 -8.78
N ILE A 50 6.01 0.40 -9.82
CA ILE A 50 6.64 0.48 -11.14
C ILE A 50 6.07 1.70 -11.87
N SER A 51 6.93 2.54 -12.45
CA SER A 51 6.52 3.65 -13.32
C SER A 51 6.12 3.15 -14.71
N ASN A 52 5.10 3.78 -15.31
CA ASN A 52 4.63 3.48 -16.66
C ASN A 52 5.08 4.59 -17.62
N GLY A 53 6.35 4.55 -17.99
CA GLY A 53 6.97 5.57 -18.82
C GLY A 53 7.47 6.78 -18.03
N ALA A 54 7.81 7.86 -18.75
CA ALA A 54 8.48 9.03 -18.18
C ALA A 54 7.55 9.97 -17.40
N TYR A 55 6.24 9.88 -17.64
CA TYR A 55 5.25 10.84 -17.14
C TYR A 55 4.24 10.26 -16.16
N VAL A 56 4.12 8.92 -16.09
CA VAL A 56 3.26 8.25 -15.12
C VAL A 56 4.17 7.54 -14.13
N LEU A 57 4.35 8.15 -12.95
CA LEU A 57 5.38 7.76 -12.00
C LEU A 57 4.77 6.95 -10.86
N GLY A 58 5.38 5.81 -10.53
CA GLY A 58 4.98 5.01 -9.38
C GLY A 58 5.30 5.70 -8.06
N GLY A 59 4.41 5.56 -7.07
CA GLY A 59 4.68 6.01 -5.70
C GLY A 59 5.74 5.14 -5.00
N ASN A 60 6.51 5.71 -4.09
CA ASN A 60 7.44 4.96 -3.21
C ASN A 60 7.25 5.40 -1.75
N GLN A 61 8.15 5.06 -0.83
CA GLN A 61 7.96 5.44 0.58
C GLN A 61 8.06 6.95 0.84
N ILE A 62 8.72 7.71 -0.05
CA ILE A 62 9.07 9.12 0.15
C ILE A 62 8.46 10.06 -0.91
N SER A 63 7.90 9.52 -1.98
CA SER A 63 7.35 10.28 -3.11
C SER A 63 5.95 9.79 -3.47
N GLY A 64 5.10 10.74 -3.87
CA GLY A 64 3.67 10.53 -4.06
C GLY A 64 2.83 11.16 -2.96
N LYS A 65 1.51 11.22 -3.18
CA LYS A 65 0.56 11.76 -2.21
C LYS A 65 0.16 10.65 -1.22
N LEU A 66 0.12 10.98 0.07
CA LEU A 66 -0.20 10.01 1.13
C LEU A 66 -1.66 9.56 1.01
N GLY A 67 -1.89 8.25 0.88
CA GLY A 67 -3.23 7.65 0.80
C GLY A 67 -4.00 7.95 -0.48
N ILE A 68 -3.43 8.72 -1.42
CA ILE A 68 -4.15 9.30 -2.56
C ILE A 68 -3.34 9.06 -3.82
N GLY A 69 -3.96 8.47 -4.84
CA GLY A 69 -3.44 8.42 -6.20
C GLY A 69 -3.89 9.63 -7.00
N ASP A 70 -3.15 9.96 -8.05
CA ASP A 70 -3.52 11.05 -8.95
C ASP A 70 -4.58 10.61 -9.96
N ASP A 71 -5.57 11.47 -10.22
CA ASP A 71 -6.66 11.16 -11.14
C ASP A 71 -6.12 10.94 -12.56
N GLY A 72 -6.86 10.15 -13.34
CA GLY A 72 -6.59 10.03 -14.76
C GLY A 72 -6.90 11.33 -15.46
N SER A 73 -5.99 11.83 -16.30
CA SER A 73 -6.25 12.98 -17.15
C SER A 73 -6.62 12.53 -18.56
N SER A 74 -7.52 13.29 -19.19
CA SER A 74 -7.87 13.11 -20.60
C SER A 74 -8.24 14.47 -21.16
N SER A 75 -7.55 14.91 -22.20
CA SER A 75 -7.86 16.18 -22.86
C SER A 75 -7.69 16.10 -24.38
N SER A 76 -8.29 17.07 -25.09
CA SER A 76 -8.06 17.29 -26.53
C SER A 76 -6.67 17.82 -26.84
N ASN A 77 -5.96 18.33 -25.83
CA ASN A 77 -4.63 18.94 -25.93
C ASN A 77 -3.54 17.97 -25.43
N ASN A 78 -3.75 16.67 -25.67
CA ASN A 78 -2.75 15.64 -25.42
C ASN A 78 -2.28 15.54 -23.96
N GLU A 79 -3.23 15.47 -23.03
CA GLU A 79 -2.98 15.05 -21.65
C GLU A 79 -3.42 13.59 -21.52
N GLY A 80 -2.47 12.69 -21.35
CA GLY A 80 -2.72 11.27 -21.21
C GLY A 80 -2.95 10.77 -19.81
N ALA A 81 -2.57 9.50 -19.60
CA ALA A 81 -2.71 8.81 -18.32
C ALA A 81 -4.17 8.65 -17.87
N SER A 82 -5.08 8.37 -18.80
CA SER A 82 -6.51 8.16 -18.54
C SER A 82 -6.80 7.02 -17.54
N GLY A 83 -5.85 6.11 -17.34
CA GLY A 83 -5.99 5.00 -16.41
C GLY A 83 -6.01 5.38 -14.91
N GLY A 84 -5.61 6.58 -14.52
CA GLY A 84 -5.58 7.00 -13.12
C GLY A 84 -4.58 6.21 -12.26
N CYS A 85 -3.83 6.93 -11.43
CA CYS A 85 -2.86 6.31 -10.55
C CYS A 85 -3.55 5.73 -9.31
N GLY A 86 -3.16 4.52 -8.93
CA GLY A 86 -3.66 3.84 -7.74
C GLY A 86 -3.23 4.55 -6.46
N SER A 87 -4.14 4.62 -5.49
CA SER A 87 -3.79 4.93 -4.11
C SER A 87 -3.05 3.76 -3.47
N GLY A 88 -2.15 4.06 -2.55
CA GLY A 88 -1.46 3.11 -1.68
C GLY A 88 -1.11 3.83 -0.39
N TYR A 89 0.04 3.51 0.19
CA TYR A 89 0.62 4.38 1.21
C TYR A 89 0.99 5.73 0.62
N ARG A 90 1.77 5.74 -0.46
CA ARG A 90 1.95 6.91 -1.33
C ARG A 90 1.47 6.56 -2.73
N GLY A 91 0.45 7.25 -3.22
CA GLY A 91 -0.07 7.00 -4.56
C GLY A 91 0.88 7.50 -5.66
N GLY A 92 0.77 6.87 -6.82
CA GLY A 92 1.46 7.31 -8.04
C GLY A 92 0.97 8.68 -8.53
N ILE A 93 1.72 9.31 -9.42
CA ILE A 93 1.46 10.66 -9.91
C ILE A 93 1.60 10.78 -11.42
N ASN A 94 0.77 11.62 -12.02
CA ASN A 94 0.87 12.01 -13.42
C ASN A 94 1.63 13.33 -13.52
N LYS A 95 2.66 13.38 -14.38
CA LYS A 95 3.49 14.56 -14.68
C LYS A 95 3.57 14.77 -16.18
N LEU A 96 2.42 14.84 -16.82
CA LEU A 96 2.33 14.98 -18.26
C LEU A 96 2.77 16.39 -18.68
N PRO A 97 3.58 16.52 -19.74
CA PRO A 97 3.96 17.82 -20.25
C PRO A 97 2.75 18.44 -20.95
N SER A 98 2.47 19.72 -20.66
CA SER A 98 1.57 20.51 -21.49
C SER A 98 2.18 20.62 -22.88
N ASN A 99 1.50 20.11 -23.89
CA ASN A 99 1.94 20.24 -25.28
C ASN A 99 0.82 20.81 -26.15
N SER A 100 1.21 21.55 -27.19
CA SER A 100 0.30 22.15 -28.17
C SER A 100 0.06 21.26 -29.38
N ASP A 101 0.79 20.15 -29.49
CA ASP A 101 0.72 19.24 -30.63
C ASP A 101 -0.49 18.31 -30.49
N SER A 102 -1.26 18.17 -31.57
CA SER A 102 -2.42 17.29 -31.60
C SER A 102 -2.01 15.82 -31.40
N GLY A 103 -2.47 15.20 -30.31
CA GLY A 103 -2.25 13.79 -29.99
C GLY A 103 -3.05 13.36 -28.76
N TYR A 104 -3.19 12.05 -28.53
CA TYR A 104 -3.74 11.50 -27.29
C TYR A 104 -2.72 10.51 -26.72
N PHE A 105 -2.23 10.72 -25.50
CA PHE A 105 -1.43 9.69 -24.82
C PHE A 105 -2.34 8.74 -24.05
N GLN A 106 -2.54 7.55 -24.58
CA GLN A 106 -3.36 6.52 -23.94
C GLN A 106 -2.45 5.65 -23.08
N ILE A 107 -2.21 6.09 -21.84
CA ILE A 107 -1.30 5.44 -20.89
C ILE A 107 -2.12 4.98 -19.68
N GLY A 108 -1.92 3.74 -19.23
CA GLY A 108 -2.46 3.25 -17.98
C GLY A 108 -1.75 3.87 -16.78
N GLY A 109 -2.45 3.98 -15.66
CA GLY A 109 -1.87 4.50 -14.42
C GLY A 109 -0.89 3.53 -13.77
N THR A 110 -0.10 4.07 -12.85
CA THR A 110 0.77 3.29 -11.97
C THR A 110 0.09 3.00 -10.64
N GLY A 111 0.59 2.01 -9.90
CA GLY A 111 0.23 1.85 -8.49
C GLY A 111 0.89 2.89 -7.58
N GLY A 112 0.45 2.89 -6.32
CA GLY A 112 1.19 3.51 -5.21
C GLY A 112 2.20 2.56 -4.57
N SER A 113 2.92 3.02 -3.56
CA SER A 113 3.68 2.12 -2.69
C SER A 113 2.77 1.34 -1.75
N SER A 114 3.19 0.13 -1.40
CA SER A 114 2.64 -0.63 -0.29
C SER A 114 3.28 -0.22 1.02
N TYR A 115 2.57 -0.49 2.11
CA TYR A 115 3.05 -0.23 3.46
C TYR A 115 2.43 -1.22 4.43
N ILE A 116 3.24 -1.67 5.39
CA ILE A 116 2.77 -2.39 6.57
C ILE A 116 3.45 -1.76 7.78
N SER A 117 2.69 -1.37 8.79
CA SER A 117 3.25 -0.82 10.03
C SER A 117 4.28 -1.77 10.66
N GLY A 118 5.51 -1.29 10.83
CA GLY A 118 6.62 -2.07 11.36
C GLY A 118 7.39 -2.93 10.34
N HIS A 119 6.98 -2.96 9.07
CA HIS A 119 7.71 -3.70 8.04
C HIS A 119 9.00 -2.98 7.64
N PHE A 120 10.10 -3.72 7.61
CA PHE A 120 11.39 -3.19 7.15
C PHE A 120 11.29 -2.76 5.68
N GLY A 121 11.79 -1.58 5.33
CA GLY A 121 11.53 -1.00 4.00
C GLY A 121 10.41 0.03 3.98
N CYS A 122 9.61 0.15 5.05
CA CYS A 122 8.52 1.12 5.15
C CYS A 122 8.89 2.29 6.06
N ILE A 123 8.48 3.51 5.71
CA ILE A 123 8.65 4.70 6.56
C ILE A 123 7.27 5.11 7.09
N SER A 124 7.13 5.10 8.40
CA SER A 124 5.87 5.38 9.10
C SER A 124 5.39 6.82 8.87
N PRO A 125 4.06 7.08 8.85
CA PRO A 125 3.51 8.41 8.65
C PRO A 125 4.09 9.51 9.56
N ASN A 126 4.34 9.16 10.83
CA ASN A 126 4.95 10.06 11.82
C ASN A 126 6.42 10.40 11.52
N HIS A 127 7.06 9.68 10.59
CA HIS A 127 8.43 9.87 10.11
C HIS A 127 8.48 10.43 8.67
N GLN A 128 7.49 11.24 8.26
CA GLN A 128 7.36 11.73 6.88
C GLN A 128 8.54 12.50 6.26
N ASN A 129 9.47 13.01 7.09
CA ASN A 129 10.66 13.73 6.63
C ASN A 129 11.87 12.81 6.42
N ASP A 130 11.78 11.56 6.84
CA ASP A 130 12.85 10.59 6.67
C ASP A 130 12.88 10.17 5.19
N LEU A 131 14.08 10.15 4.62
CA LEU A 131 14.30 9.78 3.22
C LEU A 131 14.78 8.33 3.05
N VAL A 132 15.14 7.68 4.16
CA VAL A 132 15.72 6.34 4.21
C VAL A 132 15.05 5.56 5.32
N GLU A 133 14.60 4.35 5.00
CA GLU A 133 14.03 3.42 5.96
C GLU A 133 15.06 2.95 7.00
N ASN A 134 14.60 2.66 8.20
CA ASN A 134 15.32 1.92 9.21
C ASN A 134 14.33 1.29 10.19
N LYS A 135 14.82 0.47 11.12
CA LYS A 135 13.94 -0.26 12.05
C LYS A 135 13.14 0.66 12.98
N GLN A 136 13.63 1.86 13.25
CA GLN A 136 13.01 2.80 14.19
C GLN A 136 11.89 3.58 13.51
N ASN A 137 12.10 4.01 12.26
CA ASN A 137 11.13 4.83 11.54
C ASN A 137 10.05 4.03 10.80
N SER A 138 10.11 2.70 10.80
CA SER A 138 9.02 1.83 10.35
C SER A 138 7.92 1.62 11.40
N ILE A 139 8.18 1.94 12.67
CA ILE A 139 7.30 1.62 13.81
C ILE A 139 6.16 2.63 13.90
N HIS A 140 4.94 2.14 14.12
CA HIS A 140 3.77 2.99 14.36
C HIS A 140 3.95 3.80 15.64
N GLU A 141 3.36 5.00 15.73
CA GLU A 141 3.54 5.90 16.88
C GLU A 141 3.17 5.29 18.24
N SER A 142 2.26 4.32 18.26
CA SER A 142 1.90 3.59 19.48
C SER A 142 2.95 2.59 19.96
N GLY A 143 4.03 2.37 19.19
CA GLY A 143 5.02 1.31 19.43
C GLY A 143 4.60 -0.08 18.96
N TYR A 144 3.40 -0.24 18.38
CA TYR A 144 2.95 -1.52 17.84
C TYR A 144 3.51 -1.78 16.43
N ILE A 145 3.83 -3.04 16.15
CA ILE A 145 4.32 -3.50 14.85
C ILE A 145 3.61 -4.79 14.47
N PHE A 146 3.45 -5.02 13.18
CA PHE A 146 3.23 -6.38 12.69
C PHE A 146 4.58 -7.09 12.61
N THR A 147 4.64 -8.31 13.13
CA THR A 147 5.78 -9.22 12.93
C THR A 147 5.49 -10.18 11.79
N ASP A 148 6.53 -10.80 11.23
CA ASP A 148 6.41 -11.84 10.18
C ASP A 148 5.64 -11.39 8.93
N THR A 149 5.77 -10.10 8.64
CA THR A 149 5.12 -9.43 7.53
C THR A 149 5.78 -9.78 6.20
N LYS A 150 4.99 -9.97 5.16
CA LYS A 150 5.46 -10.10 3.78
C LYS A 150 4.67 -9.16 2.86
N ILE A 151 5.39 -8.41 2.06
CA ILE A 151 4.85 -7.63 0.94
C ILE A 151 5.09 -8.45 -0.33
N ILE A 152 4.03 -8.70 -1.10
CA ILE A 152 4.06 -9.49 -2.33
C ILE A 152 3.45 -8.63 -3.44
N ASN A 153 4.12 -8.51 -4.58
CA ASN A 153 3.60 -7.69 -5.67
C ASN A 153 2.54 -8.42 -6.49
N GLY A 154 1.76 -7.63 -7.25
CA GLY A 154 0.66 -8.15 -8.06
C GLY A 154 1.07 -9.06 -9.22
N GLN A 155 2.36 -9.19 -9.53
CA GLN A 155 2.88 -10.11 -10.55
C GLN A 155 3.43 -11.42 -9.97
N GLU A 156 3.50 -11.53 -8.65
CA GLU A 156 3.96 -12.72 -7.96
C GLU A 156 2.79 -13.59 -7.49
N LYS A 157 3.08 -14.87 -7.26
CA LYS A 157 2.13 -15.81 -6.69
C LYS A 157 1.83 -15.44 -5.24
N MET A 158 0.58 -15.11 -4.94
CA MET A 158 0.10 -14.72 -3.61
C MET A 158 -1.10 -15.56 -3.16
N PRO A 159 -1.37 -15.65 -1.85
CA PRO A 159 -2.56 -16.33 -1.34
C PRO A 159 -3.85 -15.71 -1.89
N SER A 160 -4.81 -16.56 -2.26
CA SER A 160 -6.13 -16.11 -2.66
C SER A 160 -6.89 -15.52 -1.46
N PRO A 161 -7.54 -14.36 -1.61
CA PRO A 161 -8.39 -13.82 -0.56
C PRO A 161 -9.71 -14.59 -0.42
N TYR A 162 -10.04 -15.49 -1.36
CA TYR A 162 -11.33 -16.20 -1.40
C TYR A 162 -11.28 -17.63 -0.85
N ASN A 163 -10.10 -18.26 -0.84
CA ASN A 163 -9.90 -19.65 -0.46
C ASN A 163 -8.41 -19.92 -0.22
N ASP A 164 -8.03 -21.16 0.04
CA ASP A 164 -6.64 -21.53 0.37
C ASP A 164 -5.79 -21.85 -0.87
N SER A 165 -6.20 -21.39 -2.05
CA SER A 165 -5.39 -21.46 -3.27
C SER A 165 -4.45 -20.25 -3.41
N PHE A 166 -3.69 -20.22 -4.50
CA PHE A 166 -2.81 -19.12 -4.85
C PHE A 166 -3.21 -18.51 -6.19
N ILE A 167 -3.08 -17.20 -6.31
CA ILE A 167 -3.38 -16.41 -7.51
C ILE A 167 -2.19 -15.54 -7.91
N ILE A 168 -2.21 -15.01 -9.13
CA ILE A 168 -1.28 -13.96 -9.60
C ILE A 168 -2.14 -12.75 -9.89
N GLY A 169 -1.92 -11.66 -9.14
CA GLY A 169 -2.78 -10.48 -9.19
C GLY A 169 -4.20 -10.75 -8.67
N ASN A 170 -4.91 -9.68 -8.35
CA ASN A 170 -6.36 -9.74 -8.12
C ASN A 170 -7.04 -8.84 -9.15
N ILE A 171 -7.95 -9.41 -9.94
CA ILE A 171 -8.68 -8.67 -10.97
C ILE A 171 -9.92 -8.04 -10.33
N GLY A 172 -10.12 -6.74 -10.57
CA GLY A 172 -11.26 -5.99 -10.05
C GLY A 172 -10.95 -5.26 -8.74
N ASN A 173 -11.94 -5.19 -7.85
CA ASN A 173 -11.85 -4.44 -6.60
C ASN A 173 -10.80 -5.01 -5.63
N GLY A 174 -10.18 -4.16 -4.82
CA GLY A 174 -9.30 -4.58 -3.74
C GLY A 174 -10.04 -5.36 -2.65
N ILE A 175 -9.38 -6.36 -2.06
CA ILE A 175 -9.97 -7.25 -1.05
C ILE A 175 -9.00 -7.45 0.11
N GLY A 176 -9.52 -7.37 1.32
CA GLY A 176 -8.83 -7.78 2.55
C GLY A 176 -9.44 -9.05 3.12
N ARG A 177 -8.60 -10.04 3.45
CA ARG A 177 -9.00 -11.25 4.19
C ARG A 177 -8.37 -11.19 5.58
N ILE A 178 -9.20 -11.33 6.61
CA ILE A 178 -8.74 -11.49 7.99
C ILE A 178 -9.00 -12.94 8.38
N THR A 179 -7.94 -13.66 8.74
CA THR A 179 -8.01 -15.04 9.24
C THR A 179 -7.62 -15.03 10.71
N PHE A 180 -8.50 -15.51 11.58
CA PHE A 180 -8.17 -15.69 12.99
C PHE A 180 -7.36 -16.96 13.16
N LEU A 181 -6.11 -16.83 13.60
CA LEU A 181 -5.29 -17.97 13.98
C LEU A 181 -5.67 -18.37 15.39
N TYR A 182 -6.23 -19.56 15.56
CA TYR A 182 -6.47 -20.12 16.89
C TYR A 182 -5.13 -20.60 17.45
N ALA A 183 -4.54 -19.80 18.34
CA ALA A 183 -3.45 -20.29 19.17
C ALA A 183 -4.04 -21.22 20.23
N TYR A 184 -3.66 -22.50 20.20
CA TYR A 184 -3.88 -23.39 21.34
C TYR A 184 -2.95 -22.94 22.46
N ILE A 185 -3.46 -22.12 23.39
CA ILE A 185 -2.75 -21.80 24.63
C ILE A 185 -2.79 -23.07 25.50
N ASN A 186 -1.83 -23.96 25.29
CA ASN A 186 -1.63 -25.11 26.15
C ASN A 186 -0.86 -24.69 27.39
N SER A 187 -1.53 -24.78 28.54
CA SER A 187 -1.04 -24.66 29.91
C SER A 187 -0.87 -23.26 30.50
N CYS A 188 -1.67 -23.00 31.54
CA CYS A 188 -1.34 -22.07 32.61
C CYS A 188 -0.51 -22.85 33.65
N VAL A 189 0.77 -22.54 33.79
CA VAL A 189 1.59 -23.09 34.89
C VAL A 189 1.53 -22.11 36.05
N ILE A 190 0.77 -22.45 37.10
CA ILE A 190 0.71 -21.66 38.33
C ILE A 190 1.86 -22.11 39.24
N PHE A 191 2.91 -21.31 39.34
CA PHE A 191 3.92 -21.49 40.39
C PHE A 191 3.38 -20.91 41.70
N LYS A 192 3.08 -21.78 42.69
CA LYS A 192 2.92 -21.33 44.08
C LYS A 192 4.31 -21.06 44.65
N SER A 193 4.75 -19.80 44.64
CA SER A 193 5.81 -19.32 45.52
C SER A 193 5.18 -18.81 46.82
N ASN A 194 5.82 -19.03 47.97
CA ASN A 194 5.31 -18.70 49.31
C ASN A 194 5.20 -17.19 49.62
N TYR A 195 5.20 -16.33 48.61
CA TYR A 195 4.89 -14.91 48.73
C TYR A 195 3.97 -14.54 47.58
N TYR A 196 2.96 -13.71 47.85
CA TYR A 196 1.83 -13.29 47.00
C TYR A 196 2.20 -12.66 45.63
N LEU A 197 2.98 -13.36 44.81
CA LEU A 197 3.36 -12.97 43.47
C LEU A 197 2.94 -14.08 42.51
N PHE A 198 1.89 -13.82 41.73
CA PHE A 198 1.51 -14.67 40.60
C PHE A 198 2.29 -14.22 39.37
N MET A 199 3.23 -15.05 38.91
CA MET A 199 3.86 -14.88 37.60
C MET A 199 3.07 -15.67 36.58
N PHE A 200 2.53 -14.97 35.58
CA PHE A 200 1.87 -15.58 34.43
C PHE A 200 2.85 -15.67 33.26
N SER A 201 3.25 -16.90 32.90
CA SER A 201 4.03 -17.16 31.69
C SER A 201 3.11 -17.77 30.62
N PHE A 202 3.02 -17.11 29.47
CA PHE A 202 2.27 -17.59 28.31
C PHE A 202 3.25 -18.10 27.25
N THR A 203 3.12 -19.36 26.86
CA THR A 203 3.86 -19.94 25.73
C THR A 203 2.88 -20.25 24.60
N ALA A 204 3.03 -19.57 23.47
CA ALA A 204 2.30 -19.91 22.25
C ALA A 204 3.05 -21.02 21.49
N LEU A 205 2.32 -22.06 21.08
CA LEU A 205 2.81 -23.06 20.13
C LEU A 205 2.18 -22.78 18.77
N ASN A 206 3.01 -22.73 17.73
CA ASN A 206 2.52 -22.59 16.35
C ASN A 206 1.78 -23.87 15.93
N PRO A 207 0.61 -23.76 15.30
CA PRO A 207 -0.02 -24.90 14.65
C PRO A 207 0.86 -25.34 13.46
N THR A 208 1.20 -26.62 13.44
CA THR A 208 1.95 -27.32 12.39
C THR A 208 1.19 -27.35 11.06
#